data_AF-E4XR09-F1
#
_entry.id   AF-E4XR09-F1
#
_cell.length_a   1.000
_cell.length_b   1.000
_cell.length_c   1.000
_cell.angle_alpha   90.00
_cell.angle_beta   90.00
_cell.angle_gamma   90.00
#
_symmetry.space_group_name_H-M   'P 1'
#
loop_
_entity.id
_entity.type
_entity.pdbx_description
1 polymer ?
#
loop_
_entity_poly.entity_id
_entity_poly.type
_entity_poly.pdbx_seq_one_letter_code
_entity_poly.pdbx_strand_id
1 'polypeptide(L)'
;MALSKECVEQWREKFTKKLKRTTSRNALDRLLLSVDRVDFDNLEGAGWTKVKFENGRGLVVFKNGQTEFEVTPLQKNLLSDKSVIEEFKDKWIPKSKQQEETGKWDDYNSKSIIYEGGEAIVFKESIENVKVAVRVQAFDSALYTPECSDDQLFYDVHLPSDYEDHTQIPNHENVIKNLANIEIFSKDDKKDCLGWITIMERCDKNLRELLRPEKTNGKKTTTERKQQRKLTLDERKK
;
A
#
# COMPACT_ATOMS: atom_id res chain seq x y z
N MET A 1 7.90 -22.94 -10.17
CA MET A 1 6.53 -23.50 -10.11
C MET A 1 5.59 -22.33 -10.33
N ALA A 2 4.72 -22.39 -11.34
CA ALA A 2 3.79 -21.31 -11.65
C ALA A 2 2.45 -21.60 -10.97
N LEU A 3 1.81 -20.57 -10.40
CA LEU A 3 0.45 -20.67 -9.89
C LEU A 3 -0.53 -20.49 -11.05
N SER A 4 -1.66 -21.21 -11.05
CA SER A 4 -2.75 -20.93 -12.00
C SER A 4 -3.63 -19.78 -11.48
N LYS A 5 -4.37 -19.15 -12.39
CA LYS A 5 -5.26 -18.04 -12.05
C LYS A 5 -6.40 -18.50 -11.14
N GLU A 6 -7.00 -19.65 -11.45
CA GLU A 6 -8.07 -20.24 -10.65
C GLU A 6 -7.59 -20.58 -9.23
N CYS A 7 -6.35 -21.05 -9.09
CA CYS A 7 -5.74 -21.35 -7.81
C CYS A 7 -5.62 -20.09 -6.94
N VAL A 8 -5.09 -19.02 -7.53
CA VAL A 8 -4.92 -17.72 -6.85
C VAL A 8 -6.27 -17.14 -6.47
N GLU A 9 -7.27 -17.21 -7.34
CA GLU A 9 -8.63 -16.73 -7.08
C GLU A 9 -9.27 -17.46 -5.88
N GLN A 10 -9.24 -18.80 -5.89
CA GLN A 10 -9.81 -19.61 -4.81
C GLN A 10 -9.10 -19.40 -3.47
N TRP A 11 -7.77 -19.25 -3.49
CA TRP A 11 -7.01 -18.93 -2.28
C TRP A 11 -7.36 -17.53 -1.78
N ARG A 12 -7.44 -16.54 -2.68
CA ARG A 12 -7.72 -15.13 -2.35
C ARG A 12 -9.07 -14.99 -1.64
N GLU A 13 -10.13 -15.65 -2.12
CA GLU A 13 -11.45 -15.60 -1.48
C GLU A 13 -11.46 -16.03 0.00
N LYS A 14 -10.59 -16.99 0.35
CA LYS A 14 -10.43 -17.45 1.73
C LYS A 14 -9.53 -16.51 2.52
N PHE A 15 -8.49 -15.98 1.87
CA PHE A 15 -7.49 -15.12 2.48
C PHE A 15 -8.05 -13.74 2.86
N THR A 16 -8.75 -13.06 1.94
CA THR A 16 -9.23 -11.68 2.16
C THR A 16 -10.26 -11.57 3.27
N LYS A 17 -11.10 -12.60 3.46
CA LYS A 17 -12.05 -12.69 4.60
C LYS A 17 -11.39 -12.63 5.98
N LYS A 18 -10.09 -12.90 6.05
CA LYS A 18 -9.32 -12.87 7.30
C LYS A 18 -8.68 -11.50 7.54
N LEU A 19 -8.63 -10.64 6.51
CA LEU A 19 -8.06 -9.31 6.60
C LEU A 19 -9.05 -8.39 7.28
N LYS A 20 -8.58 -7.72 8.33
CA LYS A 20 -9.33 -6.72 9.08
C LYS A 20 -8.39 -5.63 9.51
N ARG A 21 -8.89 -4.40 9.49
CA ARG A 21 -8.10 -3.22 9.79
C ARG A 21 -8.97 -2.16 10.47
N THR A 22 -8.31 -1.29 11.23
CA THR A 22 -8.84 -0.01 11.69
C THR A 22 -8.22 1.14 10.90
N THR A 23 -8.94 2.25 10.77
CA THR A 23 -8.48 3.49 10.12
C THR A 23 -8.67 4.66 11.07
N SER A 24 -7.68 5.56 11.16
CA SER A 24 -7.87 6.86 11.83
C SER A 24 -8.30 7.96 10.86
N ARG A 25 -8.20 7.70 9.56
CA ARG A 25 -8.52 8.64 8.49
C ARG A 25 -10.02 8.71 8.25
N ASN A 26 -10.54 9.93 8.18
CA ASN A 26 -11.96 10.22 7.93
C ASN A 26 -12.26 10.39 6.42
N ALA A 27 -13.49 10.78 6.08
CA ALA A 27 -13.90 10.98 4.69
C ALA A 27 -13.05 12.02 3.94
N LEU A 28 -12.64 13.11 4.62
CA LEU A 28 -11.77 14.14 4.04
C LEU A 28 -10.37 13.57 3.75
N ASP A 29 -9.78 12.85 4.70
CA ASP A 29 -8.45 12.24 4.51
C ASP A 29 -8.45 11.27 3.34
N ARG A 30 -9.49 10.43 3.24
CA ARG A 30 -9.69 9.50 2.13
C ARG A 30 -9.91 10.21 0.80
N LEU A 31 -10.65 11.32 0.82
CA LEU A 31 -10.86 12.15 -0.37
C LEU A 31 -9.53 12.70 -0.88
N LEU A 32 -8.68 13.23 0.00
CA LEU A 32 -7.36 13.74 -0.38
C LEU A 32 -6.43 12.62 -0.88
N LEU A 33 -6.43 11.44 -0.23
CA LEU A 33 -5.69 10.27 -0.71
C LEU A 33 -6.11 9.84 -2.12
N SER A 34 -7.39 9.89 -2.42
CA SER A 34 -7.86 9.49 -3.76
C SER A 34 -7.32 10.41 -4.85
N VAL A 35 -6.99 11.67 -4.53
CA VAL A 35 -6.34 12.59 -5.49
C VAL A 35 -4.90 12.15 -5.77
N ASP A 36 -4.19 11.59 -4.79
CA ASP A 36 -2.84 11.03 -5.00
C ASP A 36 -2.82 9.83 -5.96
N ARG A 37 -3.97 9.20 -6.19
CA ARG A 37 -4.14 8.04 -7.10
C ARG A 37 -4.66 8.44 -8.49
N VAL A 38 -4.99 9.70 -8.70
CA VAL A 38 -5.38 10.19 -10.03
C VAL A 38 -4.12 10.28 -10.89
N ASP A 39 -4.20 9.72 -12.09
CA ASP A 39 -3.18 9.90 -13.10
C ASP A 39 -3.36 11.29 -13.74
N PHE A 40 -2.40 12.16 -13.51
CA PHE A 40 -2.35 13.48 -14.11
C PHE A 40 -1.32 13.45 -15.23
N ASP A 41 -1.77 13.19 -16.46
CA ASP A 41 -0.94 13.11 -17.67
C ASP A 41 0.30 14.03 -17.61
N ASN A 42 1.49 13.43 -17.46
CA ASN A 42 2.79 14.12 -17.44
C ASN A 42 3.09 15.05 -16.24
N LEU A 43 2.40 14.91 -15.11
CA LEU A 43 2.73 15.60 -13.86
C LEU A 43 2.89 14.56 -12.75
N GLU A 44 3.95 14.69 -11.94
CA GLU A 44 4.12 13.83 -10.76
C GLU A 44 2.89 13.99 -9.85
N GLY A 45 2.03 12.98 -9.78
CA GLY A 45 0.79 13.00 -8.99
C GLY A 45 0.99 13.32 -7.51
N ALA A 46 2.22 13.17 -6.98
CA ALA A 46 2.56 13.57 -5.62
C ALA A 46 2.68 15.10 -5.42
N GLY A 47 2.82 15.87 -6.50
CA GLY A 47 3.21 17.29 -6.49
C GLY A 47 2.08 18.31 -6.33
N TRP A 48 0.83 17.88 -6.20
CA TRP A 48 -0.27 18.81 -5.99
C TRP A 48 -0.29 19.40 -4.57
N THR A 49 -0.86 20.59 -4.44
CA THR A 49 -0.83 21.39 -3.20
C THR A 49 -2.20 21.68 -2.62
N LYS A 50 -3.21 21.85 -3.48
CA LYS A 50 -4.61 22.01 -3.10
C LYS A 50 -5.53 21.50 -4.21
N VAL A 51 -6.72 21.07 -3.82
CA VAL A 51 -7.76 20.56 -4.71
C VAL A 51 -9.09 21.27 -4.44
N LYS A 52 -9.94 21.43 -5.44
CA LYS A 52 -11.32 21.91 -5.32
C LYS A 52 -12.21 20.99 -6.13
N PHE A 53 -13.38 20.63 -5.61
CA PHE A 53 -14.37 19.84 -6.33
C PHE A 53 -15.56 20.73 -6.68
N GLU A 54 -15.89 20.81 -7.98
CA GLU A 54 -17.02 21.60 -8.48
C GLU A 54 -17.61 20.95 -9.74
N ASN A 55 -18.93 20.97 -9.89
CA ASN A 55 -19.64 20.49 -11.10
C ASN A 55 -19.23 19.09 -11.58
N GLY A 56 -18.90 18.17 -10.67
CA GLY A 56 -18.46 16.81 -11.00
C GLY A 56 -17.01 16.71 -11.52
N ARG A 57 -16.23 17.78 -11.43
CA ARG A 57 -14.80 17.83 -11.73
C ARG A 57 -13.97 18.16 -10.50
N GLY A 58 -12.74 17.67 -10.49
CA GLY A 58 -11.71 18.08 -9.55
C GLY A 58 -10.75 19.05 -10.22
N LEU A 59 -10.51 20.19 -9.61
CA LEU A 59 -9.48 21.15 -10.00
C LEU A 59 -8.32 21.01 -9.04
N VAL A 60 -7.11 20.84 -9.55
CA VAL A 60 -5.92 20.61 -8.73
C VAL A 60 -4.81 21.59 -9.09
N VAL A 61 -4.14 22.13 -8.08
CA VAL A 61 -3.04 23.09 -8.25
C VAL A 61 -1.72 22.44 -7.92
N PHE A 62 -0.81 22.49 -8.88
CA PHE A 62 0.59 22.13 -8.77
C PHE A 62 1.45 23.38 -8.58
N LYS A 63 2.73 23.20 -8.28
CA LYS A 63 3.67 24.32 -8.15
C LYS A 63 3.73 25.20 -9.41
N ASN A 64 3.61 24.60 -10.60
CA ASN A 64 3.82 25.27 -11.89
C ASN A 64 2.55 25.35 -12.76
N GLY A 65 1.35 25.10 -12.19
CA GLY A 65 0.13 25.13 -12.99
C GLY A 65 -1.09 24.58 -12.26
N GLN A 66 -2.19 24.52 -13.00
CA GLN A 66 -3.45 23.94 -12.56
C GLN A 66 -3.96 23.01 -13.67
N THR A 67 -4.54 21.88 -13.28
CA THR A 67 -5.23 20.99 -14.21
C THR A 67 -6.56 20.54 -13.61
N GLU A 68 -7.38 19.88 -14.42
CA GLU A 68 -8.65 19.28 -14.02
C GLU A 68 -8.63 17.76 -14.20
N PHE A 69 -9.48 17.07 -13.45
CA PHE A 69 -9.68 15.64 -13.56
C PHE A 69 -11.16 15.28 -13.37
N GLU A 70 -11.56 14.14 -13.93
CA GLU A 70 -12.88 13.57 -13.71
C GLU A 70 -12.99 13.00 -12.29
N VAL A 71 -14.04 13.38 -11.55
CA VAL A 71 -14.24 12.90 -10.19
C VAL A 71 -14.70 11.44 -10.22
N THR A 72 -13.97 10.57 -9.52
CA THR A 72 -14.25 9.14 -9.43
C THR A 72 -15.53 8.86 -8.64
N PRO A 73 -16.21 7.71 -8.86
CA PRO A 73 -17.32 7.28 -8.02
C PRO A 73 -16.98 7.29 -6.52
N LEU A 74 -15.78 6.85 -6.12
CA LEU A 74 -15.35 6.93 -4.72
C LEU A 74 -15.34 8.38 -4.21
N GLN A 75 -14.76 9.29 -4.98
CA GLN A 75 -14.72 10.71 -4.61
C GLN A 75 -16.11 11.33 -4.53
N LYS A 76 -17.02 10.98 -5.44
CA LYS A 76 -18.43 11.42 -5.38
C LYS A 76 -19.10 10.94 -4.08
N ASN A 77 -18.86 9.70 -3.68
CA ASN A 77 -19.37 9.15 -2.43
C ASN A 77 -18.79 9.89 -1.22
N LEU A 78 -17.47 10.13 -1.19
CA LEU A 78 -16.81 10.86 -0.09
C LEU A 78 -17.25 12.33 -0.01
N LEU A 79 -17.49 12.97 -1.14
CA LEU A 79 -18.03 14.35 -1.21
C LEU A 79 -19.48 14.44 -0.74
N SER A 80 -20.21 13.33 -0.66
CA SER A 80 -21.57 13.31 -0.11
C SER A 80 -21.59 13.26 1.43
N ASP A 81 -20.44 13.05 2.06
CA ASP A 81 -20.30 13.05 3.51
C ASP A 81 -20.57 14.45 4.08
N LYS A 82 -21.44 14.52 5.09
CA LYS A 82 -21.87 15.77 5.72
C LYS A 82 -20.68 16.60 6.23
N SER A 83 -19.67 15.96 6.81
CA SER A 83 -18.49 16.65 7.34
C SER A 83 -17.67 17.32 6.24
N VAL A 84 -17.60 16.70 5.07
CA VAL A 84 -16.89 17.25 3.90
C VAL A 84 -17.69 18.41 3.29
N ILE A 85 -19.01 18.24 3.14
CA ILE A 85 -19.88 19.27 2.55
C ILE A 85 -19.87 20.54 3.37
N GLU A 86 -20.09 20.45 4.69
CA GLU A 86 -20.25 21.62 5.55
C GLU A 86 -18.99 22.49 5.59
N GLU A 87 -17.80 21.87 5.56
CA GLU A 87 -16.54 22.61 5.64
C GLU A 87 -16.01 23.04 4.26
N PHE A 88 -16.08 22.18 3.24
CA PHE A 88 -15.29 22.31 2.01
C PHE A 88 -16.07 22.42 0.70
N LYS A 89 -17.41 22.44 0.73
CA LYS A 89 -18.19 22.63 -0.49
C LYS A 89 -17.74 23.88 -1.25
N ASP A 90 -17.40 23.70 -2.53
CA ASP A 90 -16.92 24.73 -3.46
C ASP A 90 -15.70 25.55 -2.94
N LYS A 91 -14.89 24.96 -2.05
CA LYS A 91 -13.67 25.58 -1.51
C LYS A 91 -12.42 24.79 -1.88
N TRP A 92 -11.28 25.49 -1.88
CA TRP A 92 -9.98 24.86 -2.01
C TRP A 92 -9.58 24.14 -0.71
N ILE A 93 -9.22 22.88 -0.83
CA ILE A 93 -8.75 22.00 0.23
C ILE A 93 -7.23 21.83 0.07
N PRO A 94 -6.40 22.33 1.00
CA PRO A 94 -4.96 22.13 0.93
C PRO A 94 -4.59 20.68 1.30
N LYS A 95 -3.59 20.11 0.60
CA LYS A 95 -3.07 18.76 0.87
C LYS A 95 -2.65 18.56 2.32
N SER A 96 -2.13 19.61 2.95
CA SER A 96 -1.69 19.60 4.36
C SER A 96 -2.79 19.35 5.38
N LYS A 97 -4.08 19.33 4.98
CA LYS A 97 -5.18 18.93 5.86
C LYS A 97 -5.23 17.42 6.10
N GLN A 98 -4.62 16.63 5.22
CA GLN A 98 -4.52 15.18 5.34
C GLN A 98 -3.75 14.81 6.61
N GLN A 99 -4.33 13.93 7.42
CA GLN A 99 -3.74 13.42 8.64
C GLN A 99 -2.93 12.14 8.41
N GLU A 100 -1.95 11.93 9.29
CA GLU A 100 -1.20 10.67 9.35
C GLU A 100 -2.14 9.52 9.73
N GLU A 101 -1.92 8.37 9.09
CA GLU A 101 -2.66 7.16 9.38
C GLU A 101 -2.08 6.46 10.61
N THR A 102 -2.93 6.17 11.61
CA THR A 102 -2.53 5.49 12.85
C THR A 102 -3.33 4.21 13.11
N GLY A 103 -4.22 3.85 12.19
CA GLY A 103 -4.93 2.59 12.14
C GLY A 103 -4.00 1.39 11.99
N LYS A 104 -4.49 0.23 12.43
CA LYS A 104 -3.71 -0.99 12.56
C LYS A 104 -4.42 -2.16 11.89
N TRP A 105 -3.65 -3.12 11.43
CA TRP A 105 -4.21 -4.42 11.06
C TRP A 105 -4.64 -5.14 12.34
N ASP A 106 -5.85 -5.68 12.34
CA ASP A 106 -6.28 -6.54 13.42
C ASP A 106 -5.43 -7.81 13.40
N ASP A 107 -5.19 -8.38 14.59
CA ASP A 107 -4.24 -9.47 14.84
C ASP A 107 -4.62 -10.74 14.04
N TYR A 108 -4.20 -10.79 12.77
CA TYR A 108 -4.09 -12.03 12.02
C TYR A 108 -3.00 -12.85 12.68
N ASN A 109 -3.33 -14.07 13.14
CA ASN A 109 -2.44 -15.03 13.82
C ASN A 109 -0.96 -14.63 13.73
N SER A 110 -0.46 -13.94 14.76
CA SER A 110 0.82 -13.21 14.75
C SER A 110 2.03 -14.04 14.29
N LYS A 111 1.93 -15.37 14.31
CA LYS A 111 2.93 -16.32 13.78
C LYS A 111 3.07 -16.34 12.25
N SER A 112 2.12 -15.75 11.54
CA SER A 112 2.09 -15.70 10.07
C SER A 112 2.56 -14.35 9.53
N ILE A 113 2.55 -13.28 10.32
CA ILE A 113 3.04 -11.98 9.91
C ILE A 113 4.58 -12.02 9.86
N ILE A 114 5.13 -11.71 8.70
CA ILE A 114 6.57 -11.56 8.46
C ILE A 114 7.00 -10.14 8.81
N TYR A 115 6.21 -9.16 8.38
CA TYR A 115 6.50 -7.74 8.56
C TYR A 115 5.21 -6.92 8.51
N GLU A 116 5.17 -5.87 9.32
CA GLU A 116 4.13 -4.84 9.30
C GLU A 116 4.84 -3.49 9.37
N GLY A 117 4.50 -2.58 8.44
CA GLY A 117 5.07 -1.24 8.42
C GLY A 117 4.72 -0.47 7.15
N GLY A 118 4.53 0.84 7.31
CA GLY A 118 4.01 1.69 6.24
C GLY A 118 2.56 1.31 5.89
N GLU A 119 2.23 1.33 4.60
CA GLU A 119 0.89 1.01 4.09
C GLU A 119 0.68 -0.49 3.78
N ALA A 120 1.62 -1.34 4.19
CA ALA A 120 1.60 -2.75 3.84
C ALA A 120 1.86 -3.70 5.03
N ILE A 121 1.27 -4.88 4.92
CA ILE A 121 1.50 -6.02 5.80
C ILE A 121 1.92 -7.23 4.96
N VAL A 122 2.85 -8.02 5.46
CA VAL A 122 3.40 -9.18 4.75
C VAL A 122 3.17 -10.44 5.55
N PHE A 123 2.56 -11.44 4.92
CA PHE A 123 2.21 -12.73 5.51
C PHE A 123 3.03 -13.87 4.91
N LYS A 124 3.30 -14.87 5.74
CA LYS A 124 3.69 -16.23 5.37
C LYS A 124 2.41 -16.99 5.04
N GLU A 125 2.29 -17.44 3.80
CA GLU A 125 1.16 -18.24 3.34
C GLU A 125 1.63 -19.47 2.55
N SER A 126 0.68 -20.34 2.23
CA SER A 126 0.90 -21.49 1.36
C SER A 126 -0.26 -21.62 0.37
N ILE A 127 0.07 -21.70 -0.92
CA ILE A 127 -0.90 -21.84 -2.01
C ILE A 127 -0.55 -23.14 -2.75
N GLU A 128 -1.42 -24.14 -2.74
CA GLU A 128 -1.17 -25.47 -3.34
C GLU A 128 0.20 -26.08 -2.95
N ASN A 129 0.56 -25.97 -1.67
CA ASN A 129 1.84 -26.41 -1.09
C ASN A 129 3.08 -25.59 -1.50
N VAL A 130 2.91 -24.53 -2.28
CA VAL A 130 3.96 -23.53 -2.55
C VAL A 130 4.00 -22.55 -1.39
N LYS A 131 5.13 -22.49 -0.69
CA LYS A 131 5.37 -21.48 0.37
C LYS A 131 5.59 -20.12 -0.28
N VAL A 132 4.77 -19.15 0.12
CA VAL A 132 4.79 -17.80 -0.47
C VAL A 132 4.87 -16.74 0.62
N ALA A 133 5.38 -15.57 0.23
CA ALA A 133 5.16 -14.34 0.96
C ALA A 133 4.05 -13.56 0.26
N VAL A 134 3.09 -13.05 1.03
CA VAL A 134 1.94 -12.31 0.53
C VAL A 134 1.98 -10.92 1.12
N ARG A 135 2.22 -9.91 0.30
CA ARG A 135 2.17 -8.51 0.69
C ARG A 135 0.80 -7.95 0.36
N VAL A 136 0.09 -7.43 1.34
CA VAL A 136 -1.14 -6.66 1.16
C VAL A 136 -0.79 -5.20 1.38
N GLN A 137 -1.06 -4.35 0.38
CA GLN A 137 -0.90 -2.90 0.46
C GLN A 137 -2.25 -2.23 0.25
N ALA A 138 -2.64 -1.37 1.19
CA ALA A 138 -3.91 -0.67 1.18
C ALA A 138 -3.69 0.81 0.85
N PHE A 139 -3.98 1.22 -0.39
CA PHE A 139 -3.83 2.61 -0.83
C PHE A 139 -4.98 3.49 -0.33
N ASP A 140 -6.19 2.92 -0.24
CA ASP A 140 -7.30 3.52 0.51
C ASP A 140 -7.30 3.03 1.96
N SER A 141 -7.40 3.95 2.92
CA SER A 141 -7.30 3.59 4.33
C SER A 141 -8.50 2.81 4.87
N ALA A 142 -9.66 2.88 4.21
CA ALA A 142 -10.83 2.10 4.61
C ALA A 142 -10.79 0.66 4.08
N LEU A 143 -9.82 0.29 3.24
CA LEU A 143 -9.75 -1.07 2.73
C LEU A 143 -9.64 -2.09 3.88
N TYR A 144 -10.57 -3.04 3.92
CA TYR A 144 -10.73 -4.04 4.99
C TYR A 144 -11.15 -3.48 6.36
N THR A 145 -11.73 -2.29 6.40
CA THR A 145 -12.44 -1.75 7.57
C THR A 145 -13.94 -2.06 7.45
N PRO A 146 -14.76 -1.87 8.50
CA PRO A 146 -16.21 -2.06 8.41
C PRO A 146 -16.90 -1.22 7.32
N GLU A 147 -16.31 -0.08 6.95
CA GLU A 147 -16.80 0.84 5.92
C GLU A 147 -16.51 0.37 4.48
N CYS A 148 -15.56 -0.56 4.29
CA CYS A 148 -15.24 -1.14 2.99
C CYS A 148 -14.92 -2.63 3.14
N SER A 149 -15.98 -3.41 3.18
CA SER A 149 -15.94 -4.86 3.34
C SER A 149 -15.70 -5.58 2.00
N ASP A 150 -15.19 -6.82 2.10
CA ASP A 150 -14.80 -7.67 0.96
C ASP A 150 -15.89 -7.85 -0.11
N ASP A 151 -17.16 -7.80 0.28
CA ASP A 151 -18.31 -7.91 -0.62
C ASP A 151 -18.54 -6.68 -1.50
N GLN A 152 -17.92 -5.54 -1.19
CA GLN A 152 -17.97 -4.32 -2.01
C GLN A 152 -16.81 -4.25 -3.00
N LEU A 153 -15.87 -5.20 -2.92
CA LEU A 153 -14.63 -5.19 -3.68
C LEU A 153 -14.69 -6.07 -4.91
N PHE A 154 -13.98 -5.64 -5.94
CA PHE A 154 -13.62 -6.42 -7.11
C PHE A 154 -12.12 -6.66 -7.10
N TYR A 155 -11.71 -7.87 -7.49
CA TYR A 155 -10.33 -8.29 -7.48
C TYR A 155 -9.94 -8.74 -8.87
N ASP A 156 -8.92 -8.12 -9.45
CA ASP A 156 -8.35 -8.54 -10.73
C ASP A 156 -7.02 -9.26 -10.51
N VAL A 157 -6.91 -10.48 -11.05
CA VAL A 157 -5.76 -11.36 -10.84
C VAL A 157 -4.90 -11.37 -12.08
N HIS A 158 -3.63 -11.03 -11.91
CA HIS A 158 -2.60 -11.00 -12.94
C HIS A 158 -1.47 -11.98 -12.59
N LEU A 159 -1.24 -12.94 -13.46
CA LEU A 159 -0.08 -13.83 -13.42
C LEU A 159 1.10 -13.20 -14.18
N PRO A 160 2.35 -13.61 -13.91
CA PRO A 160 3.49 -13.15 -14.68
C PRO A 160 3.38 -13.37 -16.20
N SER A 161 2.62 -14.39 -16.62
CA SER A 161 2.32 -14.66 -18.04
C SER A 161 1.41 -13.63 -18.70
N ASP A 162 0.71 -12.81 -17.92
CA ASP A 162 -0.25 -11.82 -18.43
C ASP A 162 0.46 -10.53 -18.88
N TYR A 163 1.77 -10.42 -18.61
CA TYR A 163 2.60 -9.28 -18.99
C TYR A 163 3.33 -9.60 -20.29
N GLU A 164 3.06 -8.81 -21.34
CA GLU A 164 3.58 -9.03 -22.70
C GLU A 164 5.09 -8.85 -22.80
N ASP A 165 5.66 -7.97 -21.96
CA ASP A 165 7.08 -7.66 -21.96
C ASP A 165 7.75 -8.21 -20.69
N HIS A 166 8.71 -9.12 -20.88
CA HIS A 166 9.52 -9.71 -19.82
C HIS A 166 10.39 -8.69 -19.06
N THR A 167 10.44 -7.42 -19.49
CA THR A 167 11.05 -6.32 -18.70
C THR A 167 10.13 -5.77 -17.61
N GLN A 168 8.81 -5.97 -17.71
CA GLN A 168 7.83 -5.44 -16.74
C GLN A 168 7.91 -6.16 -15.39
N ILE A 169 8.28 -7.45 -15.39
CA ILE A 169 8.55 -8.22 -14.17
C ILE A 169 10.02 -8.64 -14.19
N PRO A 170 10.85 -8.13 -13.26
CA PRO A 170 12.24 -8.53 -13.15
C PRO A 170 12.39 -10.05 -12.98
N ASN A 171 13.13 -10.69 -13.88
CA ASN A 171 13.39 -12.13 -13.86
C ASN A 171 14.90 -12.38 -13.76
N HIS A 172 15.39 -12.65 -12.56
CA HIS A 172 16.80 -12.92 -12.28
C HIS A 172 16.94 -13.86 -11.08
N GLU A 173 17.97 -14.71 -11.05
CA GLU A 173 18.20 -15.69 -9.96
C GLU A 173 18.35 -15.06 -8.56
N ASN A 174 18.82 -13.81 -8.52
CA ASN A 174 19.05 -13.03 -7.31
C ASN A 174 17.88 -12.09 -6.96
N VAL A 175 16.76 -12.20 -7.68
CA VAL A 175 15.56 -11.38 -7.46
C VAL A 175 14.42 -12.29 -7.04
N ILE A 176 13.67 -11.87 -6.02
CA ILE A 176 12.49 -12.61 -5.55
C ILE A 176 11.46 -12.66 -6.68
N LYS A 177 11.03 -13.87 -7.04
CA LYS A 177 10.06 -14.07 -8.11
C LYS A 177 8.68 -13.56 -7.70
N ASN A 178 8.11 -12.71 -8.53
CA ASN A 178 6.68 -12.43 -8.50
C ASN A 178 5.93 -13.65 -9.05
N LEU A 179 4.93 -14.12 -8.30
CA LEU A 179 4.12 -15.29 -8.67
C LEU A 179 2.71 -14.90 -9.12
N ALA A 180 2.16 -13.83 -8.56
CA ALA A 180 0.91 -13.22 -8.98
C ALA A 180 0.75 -11.83 -8.33
N ASN A 181 -0.05 -11.00 -8.97
CA ASN A 181 -0.52 -9.71 -8.50
C ASN A 181 -2.04 -9.71 -8.48
N ILE A 182 -2.64 -9.11 -7.46
CA ILE A 182 -4.09 -8.93 -7.37
C ILE A 182 -4.39 -7.46 -7.10
N GLU A 183 -4.99 -6.79 -8.06
CA GLU A 183 -5.47 -5.42 -7.91
C GLU A 183 -6.84 -5.42 -7.25
N ILE A 184 -7.09 -4.42 -6.40
CA ILE A 184 -8.32 -4.34 -5.61
C ILE A 184 -9.03 -3.04 -5.96
N PHE A 185 -10.28 -3.18 -6.38
CA PHE A 185 -11.12 -2.09 -6.85
C PHE A 185 -12.45 -2.05 -6.08
N SER A 186 -13.14 -0.92 -6.13
CA SER A 186 -14.56 -0.91 -5.82
C SER A 186 -15.34 -1.60 -6.94
N LYS A 187 -16.44 -2.29 -6.60
CA LYS A 187 -17.34 -2.84 -7.64
C LYS A 187 -17.91 -1.78 -8.57
N ASP A 188 -18.09 -0.56 -8.05
CA ASP A 188 -18.64 0.58 -8.79
C ASP A 188 -17.56 1.39 -9.55
N ASP A 189 -16.28 1.12 -9.28
CA ASP A 189 -15.16 1.83 -9.89
C ASP A 189 -13.94 0.91 -10.05
N LYS A 190 -13.74 0.44 -11.28
CA LYS A 190 -12.61 -0.40 -11.69
C LYS A 190 -11.40 0.38 -12.20
N LYS A 191 -11.39 1.72 -12.05
CA LYS A 191 -10.28 2.57 -12.47
C LYS A 191 -9.44 3.02 -11.28
N ASP A 192 -10.07 3.31 -10.14
CA ASP A 192 -9.37 3.68 -8.91
C ASP A 192 -8.93 2.43 -8.13
N CYS A 193 -7.64 2.09 -8.23
CA CYS A 193 -7.06 0.97 -7.49
C CYS A 193 -6.94 1.31 -6.00
N LEU A 194 -7.74 0.63 -5.17
CA LEU A 194 -7.81 0.85 -3.72
C LEU A 194 -6.71 0.12 -2.95
N GLY A 195 -6.11 -0.90 -3.55
CA GLY A 195 -5.06 -1.68 -2.93
C GLY A 195 -4.51 -2.77 -3.84
N TRP A 196 -3.45 -3.41 -3.37
CA TRP A 196 -2.74 -4.44 -4.13
C TRP A 196 -2.31 -5.58 -3.20
N ILE A 197 -2.55 -6.82 -3.62
CA ILE A 197 -1.92 -8.03 -3.07
C ILE A 197 -0.82 -8.52 -4.02
N THR A 198 0.42 -8.61 -3.54
CA THR A 198 1.53 -9.22 -4.28
C THR A 198 1.88 -10.57 -3.66
N ILE A 199 1.86 -11.62 -4.47
CA ILE A 199 2.27 -12.98 -4.10
C ILE A 199 3.66 -13.21 -4.66
N MET A 200 4.60 -13.53 -3.79
CA MET A 200 6.02 -13.68 -4.15
C MET A 200 6.63 -14.93 -3.54
N GLU A 201 7.74 -15.37 -4.12
CA GLU A 201 8.54 -16.45 -3.55
C GLU A 201 8.95 -16.12 -2.11
N ARG A 202 8.83 -17.10 -1.21
CA ARG A 202 9.18 -16.91 0.19
C ARG A 202 10.66 -17.16 0.43
N CYS A 203 11.36 -16.15 0.91
CA CYS A 203 12.71 -16.31 1.46
C CYS A 203 12.66 -16.75 2.93
N ASP A 204 13.57 -17.63 3.34
CA ASP A 204 13.62 -18.12 4.72
C ASP A 204 14.27 -17.13 5.71
N LYS A 205 15.18 -16.28 5.23
CA LYS A 205 15.92 -15.30 6.03
C LYS A 205 16.13 -14.01 5.25
N ASN A 206 16.24 -12.88 5.96
CA ASN A 206 16.70 -11.64 5.36
C ASN A 206 18.14 -11.30 5.81
N LEU A 207 18.88 -10.59 4.96
CA LEU A 207 20.27 -10.21 5.22
C LEU A 207 20.41 -9.40 6.50
N ARG A 208 19.43 -8.55 6.82
CA ARG A 208 19.44 -7.73 8.04
C ARG A 208 19.43 -8.58 9.31
N GLU A 209 18.71 -9.70 9.32
CA GLU A 209 18.70 -10.65 10.43
C GLU A 209 20.02 -11.41 10.53
N LEU A 210 20.59 -11.83 9.40
CA LEU A 210 21.87 -12.53 9.35
C LEU A 210 23.04 -11.63 9.80
N LEU A 211 22.98 -10.34 9.44
CA LEU A 211 24.00 -9.35 9.80
C LEU A 211 23.76 -8.72 11.18
N ARG A 212 22.64 -9.02 11.86
CA ARG A 212 22.48 -8.58 13.24
C ARG A 212 23.54 -9.33 14.06
N PRO A 213 24.41 -8.62 14.80
CA PRO A 213 25.33 -9.28 15.70
C PRO A 213 24.53 -10.19 16.63
N GLU A 214 25.03 -11.40 16.88
CA GLU A 214 24.47 -12.26 17.92
C GLU A 214 24.25 -11.42 19.17
N LYS A 215 23.06 -11.57 19.78
CA LYS A 215 22.64 -10.81 20.96
C LYS A 215 23.68 -10.95 22.07
N THR A 216 24.67 -10.06 22.10
CA THR A 216 25.50 -9.78 23.25
C THR A 216 24.64 -8.96 24.18
N ASN A 217 23.75 -9.62 24.94
CA ASN A 217 22.98 -9.17 26.12
C ASN A 217 22.77 -7.66 26.37
N GLY A 218 22.53 -6.87 25.33
CA GLY A 218 22.34 -5.43 25.44
C GLY A 218 22.08 -4.84 24.06
N LYS A 219 20.89 -4.27 23.84
CA LYS A 219 20.66 -3.43 22.66
C LYS A 219 21.58 -2.21 22.78
N LYS A 220 22.72 -2.22 22.10
CA LYS A 220 23.54 -1.01 21.94
C LYS A 220 22.67 0.12 21.34
N THR A 221 22.51 1.19 22.10
CA THR A 221 21.86 2.45 21.73
C THR A 221 22.53 3.07 20.51
N THR A 222 21.84 3.97 19.83
CA THR A 222 22.37 4.72 18.69
C THR A 222 23.66 5.47 19.04
N THR A 223 23.76 5.94 20.29
CA THR A 223 24.93 6.63 20.84
C THR A 223 26.13 5.70 20.94
N GLU A 224 25.96 4.51 21.50
CA GLU A 224 27.04 3.52 21.65
C GLU A 224 27.56 3.04 20.29
N ARG A 225 26.70 2.92 19.28
CA ARG A 225 27.12 2.57 17.90
C ARG A 225 27.95 3.69 17.25
N LYS A 226 27.60 4.95 17.49
CA LYS A 226 28.37 6.10 16.98
C LYS A 226 29.74 6.18 17.65
N GLN A 227 29.83 5.88 18.94
CA GLN A 227 31.08 5.89 19.70
C GLN A 227 32.02 4.76 19.27
N GLN A 228 31.49 3.56 19.07
CA GLN A 228 32.27 2.41 18.57
C GLN A 228 32.82 2.65 17.16
N ARG A 229 32.06 3.33 16.29
CA ARG A 229 32.53 3.74 14.95
C ARG A 229 33.66 4.77 15.00
N LYS A 230 33.63 5.72 15.96
CA LYS A 230 34.74 6.67 16.15
C LYS A 230 36.01 5.95 16.61
N LEU A 231 35.91 5.07 17.60
CA LEU A 231 37.04 4.28 18.11
C LEU A 231 37.70 3.44 17.01
N THR A 232 36.90 2.74 16.18
CA THR A 232 37.43 1.93 15.06
C THR A 232 38.02 2.76 13.93
N LEU A 233 37.62 4.04 13.78
CA LEU A 233 38.22 4.95 12.81
C LEU A 233 39.56 5.51 13.29
N ASP A 234 39.70 5.76 14.59
CA ASP A 234 40.94 6.26 15.20
C ASP A 234 42.02 5.16 15.30
N GLU A 235 41.62 3.90 15.51
CA GLU A 235 42.52 2.74 15.47
C GLU A 235 43.08 2.46 14.07
N ARG A 236 42.33 2.77 13.01
CA ARG A 236 42.78 2.63 11.61
C ARG A 236 43.68 3.77 11.12
N LYS A 237 43.83 4.83 11.93
CA LYS A 237 44.69 5.99 11.65
C LYS A 237 46.03 5.94 12.39
N LYS A 238 46.28 4.89 13.16
CA LYS A 238 47.59 4.54 13.73
C LYS A 238 48.23 3.45 12.88
#